data_AF-A0AAU2P2D5-F1
#
_entry.id   AF-A0AAU2P2D5-F1
#
_cell.length_a   1.000
_cell.length_b   1.000
_cell.length_c   1.000
_cell.angle_alpha   90.00
_cell.angle_beta   90.00
_cell.angle_gamma   90.00
#
_symmetry.space_group_name_H-M   'P 1'
#
loop_
_entity.id
_entity.type
_entity.pdbx_description
1 polymer ?
#
loop_
_entity_poly.entity_id
_entity_poly.type
_entity_poly.pdbx_seq_one_letter_code
_entity_poly.pdbx_strand_id
1 'polypeptide(L)'
;MSPFAGETVSSFLGRVAARYGLADAALLTSWQWHGHRPRHEGGVLRADAEVLLDGAGRRVLAGLCGVGEEVLGRALPAWGLDDEKLASRAGGSGPGAVWRVGGSVVGPVAFGCRSCAARRSGEPVRVVRYAQRWERVCTRHWRWLLDADADQALESLDLRGLPEICEAQRRWAGVVRRAVRAGVEPGEVFSVAWAVVCRWWDLALEWPDERVWLARLHALAGGEAGGDFWRWRAVARDAAVFPEAVEVAAALLNPVMADLIWQDSGAGRPRALPADGAFCRRLGERVGRPWLGPLAAVDYGGPLIAWMGAVIRRRRGVAVPPGHRDGLWWVRRELQPPGMAAQLRALTKEARLPGSGTAWRSAVAPERRMLIDNLLDDAQEQLIQLRGAQRGSSTEAAERLLMGLGYSITRLQEAVREVAEAAVEAGVRHGDVAAWAGLSPGALAKVLGTGGGAGR
;
A
#
# COMPACT_ATOMS: atom_id res chain seq x y z
N MET A 1 -29.86 18.28 10.44
CA MET A 1 -29.22 16.95 10.47
C MET A 1 -27.73 17.16 10.56
N SER A 2 -27.02 16.53 11.51
CA SER A 2 -25.60 16.82 11.72
C SER A 2 -24.67 15.90 10.91
N PRO A 3 -23.55 16.44 10.39
CA PRO A 3 -22.52 15.64 9.69
C PRO A 3 -21.77 14.71 10.65
N PHE A 4 -21.21 13.61 10.14
CA PHE A 4 -20.19 12.81 10.84
C PHE A 4 -18.82 13.50 10.73
N ALA A 5 -18.00 13.32 11.76
CA ALA A 5 -16.63 13.82 11.73
C ALA A 5 -15.84 13.14 10.61
N GLY A 6 -15.22 13.94 9.76
CA GLY A 6 -14.48 13.49 8.59
C GLY A 6 -15.35 13.10 7.39
N GLU A 7 -16.67 13.27 7.45
CA GLU A 7 -17.58 12.90 6.35
C GLU A 7 -17.26 13.69 5.07
N THR A 8 -17.39 13.04 3.92
CA THR A 8 -17.28 13.73 2.63
C THR A 8 -18.51 14.62 2.41
N VAL A 9 -18.34 15.75 1.73
CA VAL A 9 -19.45 16.65 1.41
C VAL A 9 -20.48 15.92 0.54
N SER A 10 -20.02 15.07 -0.39
CA SER A 10 -20.90 14.23 -1.19
C SER A 10 -21.75 13.25 -0.37
N SER A 11 -21.17 12.57 0.63
CA SER A 11 -21.90 11.68 1.54
C SER A 11 -22.95 12.45 2.34
N PHE A 12 -22.58 13.63 2.85
CA PHE A 12 -23.47 14.46 3.62
C PHE A 12 -24.64 14.98 2.77
N LEU A 13 -24.40 15.40 1.53
CA LEU A 13 -25.44 15.82 0.57
C LEU A 13 -26.47 14.71 0.33
N GLY A 14 -26.04 13.48 0.08
CA GLY A 14 -26.98 12.35 -0.11
C GLY A 14 -27.84 12.10 1.13
N ARG A 15 -27.29 12.26 2.34
CA ARG A 15 -28.06 12.16 3.57
C ARG A 15 -29.03 13.33 3.78
N VAL A 16 -28.65 14.54 3.39
CA VAL A 16 -29.56 15.69 3.38
C VAL A 16 -30.71 15.44 2.40
N ALA A 17 -30.45 14.91 1.20
CA ALA A 17 -31.50 14.56 0.24
C ALA A 17 -32.48 13.53 0.83
N ALA A 18 -31.95 12.46 1.42
CA ALA A 18 -32.74 11.42 2.06
C ALA A 18 -33.64 11.96 3.19
N ARG A 19 -33.16 12.94 3.98
CA ARG A 19 -33.98 13.59 5.03
C ARG A 19 -35.26 14.21 4.49
N TYR A 20 -35.20 14.74 3.26
CA TYR A 20 -36.32 15.37 2.59
C TYR A 20 -37.14 14.38 1.73
N GLY A 21 -36.82 13.09 1.76
CA GLY A 21 -37.45 12.09 0.88
C GLY A 21 -37.12 12.31 -0.61
N LEU A 22 -36.05 13.05 -0.90
CA LEU A 22 -35.65 13.39 -2.27
C LEU A 22 -34.61 12.40 -2.79
N ALA A 23 -34.67 12.10 -4.08
CA ALA A 23 -33.54 11.50 -4.78
C ALA A 23 -32.37 12.50 -4.84
N ASP A 24 -31.13 12.00 -4.76
CA ASP A 24 -29.91 12.84 -4.84
C ASP A 24 -29.98 13.87 -5.97
N ALA A 25 -30.36 13.43 -7.18
CA ALA A 25 -30.43 14.27 -8.38
C ALA A 25 -31.32 15.51 -8.19
N ALA A 26 -32.43 15.39 -7.44
CA ALA A 26 -33.31 16.52 -7.18
C ALA A 26 -32.62 17.58 -6.30
N LEU A 27 -31.94 17.15 -5.24
CA LEU A 27 -31.19 18.07 -4.38
C LEU A 27 -30.04 18.74 -5.15
N LEU A 28 -29.33 17.97 -5.99
CA LEU A 28 -28.19 18.46 -6.76
C LEU A 28 -28.58 19.60 -7.73
N THR A 29 -29.85 19.76 -8.12
CA THR A 29 -30.30 20.90 -8.94
C THR A 29 -30.11 22.27 -8.27
N SER A 30 -29.88 22.30 -6.95
CA SER A 30 -29.60 23.52 -6.19
C SER A 30 -28.23 24.14 -6.48
N TRP A 31 -27.38 23.48 -7.28
CA TRP A 31 -26.04 23.95 -7.65
C TRP A 31 -25.80 23.93 -9.17
N GLN A 32 -24.92 24.81 -9.61
CA GLN A 32 -24.35 24.82 -10.95
C GLN A 32 -23.06 24.00 -10.97
N TRP A 33 -23.08 22.88 -11.70
CA TRP A 33 -22.04 21.85 -11.62
C TRP A 33 -20.93 22.00 -12.66
N HIS A 34 -19.69 21.78 -12.22
CA HIS A 34 -18.54 21.58 -13.08
C HIS A 34 -18.08 20.12 -13.08
N GLY A 35 -17.90 19.58 -14.28
CA GLY A 35 -17.54 18.18 -14.48
C GLY A 35 -18.70 17.23 -14.17
N HIS A 36 -18.40 15.93 -14.27
CA HIS A 36 -19.36 14.87 -14.00
C HIS A 36 -18.98 14.12 -12.73
N ARG A 37 -19.98 13.50 -12.08
CA ARG A 37 -19.74 12.63 -10.94
C ARG A 37 -18.76 11.52 -11.33
N PRO A 38 -17.67 11.31 -10.58
CA PRO A 38 -16.64 10.33 -10.94
C PRO A 38 -17.19 8.91 -11.05
N ARG A 39 -16.66 8.16 -12.02
CA ARG A 39 -17.02 6.76 -12.31
C ARG A 39 -15.77 5.87 -12.34
N HIS A 40 -15.95 4.59 -12.03
CA HIS A 40 -14.96 3.56 -12.34
C HIS A 40 -14.93 3.32 -13.86
N GLU A 41 -13.88 2.65 -14.35
CA GLU A 41 -13.76 2.30 -15.79
C GLU A 41 -14.97 1.50 -16.30
N GLY A 42 -15.63 0.71 -15.42
CA GLY A 42 -16.88 0.01 -15.72
C GLY A 42 -18.15 0.88 -15.72
N GLY A 43 -18.03 2.20 -15.59
CA GLY A 43 -19.14 3.15 -15.61
C GLY A 43 -19.91 3.28 -14.29
N VAL A 44 -19.65 2.42 -13.30
CA VAL A 44 -20.26 2.50 -11.95
C VAL A 44 -19.82 3.77 -11.24
N LEU A 45 -20.75 4.45 -10.55
CA LEU A 45 -20.44 5.65 -9.77
C LEU A 45 -19.49 5.31 -8.62
N ARG A 46 -18.46 6.15 -8.43
CA ARG A 46 -17.52 5.97 -7.34
C ARG A 46 -18.15 6.34 -5.99
N ALA A 47 -17.94 5.51 -4.98
CA ALA A 47 -18.41 5.82 -3.63
C ALA A 47 -17.56 6.91 -2.97
N ASP A 48 -16.29 7.05 -3.34
CA ASP A 48 -15.39 8.12 -2.91
C ASP A 48 -15.54 9.44 -3.70
N ALA A 49 -16.62 9.62 -4.47
CA ALA A 49 -16.90 10.90 -5.10
C ALA A 49 -16.97 12.02 -4.05
N GLU A 50 -16.39 13.17 -4.35
CA GLU A 50 -16.39 14.34 -3.49
C GLU A 50 -16.90 15.57 -4.23
N VAL A 51 -17.49 16.50 -3.46
CA VAL A 51 -17.96 17.79 -3.92
C VAL A 51 -17.19 18.90 -3.22
N LEU A 52 -16.63 19.83 -4.01
CA LEU A 52 -16.19 21.13 -3.51
C LEU A 52 -17.25 22.18 -3.87
N LEU A 53 -17.51 23.09 -2.92
CA LEU A 53 -18.56 24.10 -3.02
C LEU A 53 -17.93 25.48 -2.93
N ASP A 54 -18.40 26.42 -3.75
CA ASP A 54 -18.06 27.84 -3.57
C ASP A 54 -18.81 28.43 -2.36
N GLY A 55 -18.50 29.68 -2.01
CA GLY A 55 -19.13 30.34 -0.86
C GLY A 55 -20.66 30.41 -0.93
N ALA A 56 -21.26 30.55 -2.12
CA ALA A 56 -22.70 30.56 -2.29
C ALA A 56 -23.29 29.15 -2.14
N GLY A 57 -22.64 28.13 -2.71
CA GLY A 57 -23.01 26.73 -2.59
C GLY A 57 -22.95 26.22 -1.15
N ARG A 58 -21.97 26.69 -0.36
CA ARG A 58 -21.85 26.40 1.08
C ARG A 58 -23.02 26.97 1.87
N ARG A 59 -23.41 28.23 1.61
CA ARG A 59 -24.59 28.85 2.23
C ARG A 59 -25.88 28.08 1.93
N VAL A 60 -26.05 27.62 0.69
CA VAL A 60 -27.19 26.79 0.29
C VAL A 60 -27.23 25.48 1.12
N LEU A 61 -26.11 24.75 1.20
CA LEU A 61 -26.07 23.52 1.99
C LEU A 61 -26.33 23.78 3.48
N ALA A 62 -25.72 24.81 4.06
CA ALA A 62 -25.93 25.20 5.45
C ALA A 62 -27.42 25.49 5.76
N GLY A 63 -28.09 26.25 4.88
CA GLY A 63 -29.52 26.51 4.97
C GLY A 63 -30.37 25.25 4.87
N LEU A 64 -30.08 24.37 3.91
CA LEU A 64 -30.82 23.12 3.71
C LEU A 64 -30.67 22.14 4.88
N CYS A 65 -29.49 22.02 5.48
CA CYS A 65 -29.28 21.08 6.59
C CYS A 65 -29.63 21.66 7.97
N GLY A 66 -29.81 22.98 8.06
CA GLY A 66 -30.07 23.72 9.30
C GLY A 66 -28.88 23.73 10.25
N VAL A 67 -27.64 23.63 9.72
CA VAL A 67 -26.40 23.57 10.50
C VAL A 67 -25.52 24.74 10.09
N GLY A 68 -25.01 25.50 11.07
CA GLY A 68 -24.13 26.63 10.81
C GLY A 68 -22.81 26.22 10.14
N GLU A 69 -22.27 27.10 9.30
CA GLU A 69 -21.06 26.83 8.51
C GLU A 69 -19.84 26.48 9.36
N GLU A 70 -19.71 27.01 10.58
CA GLU A 70 -18.61 26.66 11.49
C GLU A 70 -18.65 25.19 11.93
N VAL A 71 -19.86 24.65 12.16
CA VAL A 71 -20.01 23.23 12.53
C VAL A 71 -19.74 22.35 11.32
N LEU A 72 -20.17 22.76 10.13
CA LEU A 72 -19.86 22.07 8.87
C LEU A 72 -18.36 22.09 8.59
N GLY A 73 -17.69 23.24 8.74
CA GLY A 73 -16.25 23.39 8.54
C GLY A 73 -15.39 22.54 9.48
N ARG A 74 -15.85 22.31 10.71
CA ARG A 74 -15.17 21.38 11.65
C ARG A 74 -15.39 19.91 11.32
N ALA A 75 -16.53 19.56 10.74
CA ALA A 75 -16.91 18.17 10.52
C ALA A 75 -16.55 17.65 9.12
N LEU A 76 -16.60 18.50 8.10
CA LEU A 76 -16.41 18.19 6.69
C LEU A 76 -15.04 18.72 6.23
N PRO A 77 -14.01 17.87 6.07
CA PRO A 77 -12.65 18.32 5.78
C PRO A 77 -12.50 19.13 4.48
N ALA A 78 -13.37 18.88 3.50
CA ALA A 78 -13.35 19.57 2.21
C ALA A 78 -14.14 20.89 2.20
N TRP A 79 -14.80 21.28 3.31
CA TRP A 79 -15.72 22.41 3.34
C TRP A 79 -15.09 23.74 2.93
N GLY A 80 -13.89 24.04 3.42
CA GLY A 80 -13.19 25.30 3.16
C GLY A 80 -12.21 25.26 2.00
N LEU A 81 -12.17 24.17 1.23
CA LEU A 81 -11.21 24.05 0.13
C LEU A 81 -11.74 24.72 -1.14
N ASP A 82 -10.90 25.56 -1.74
CA ASP A 82 -11.19 26.18 -3.01
C ASP A 82 -10.75 25.30 -4.18
N ASP A 83 -11.36 25.54 -5.34
CA ASP A 83 -11.02 24.87 -6.58
C ASP A 83 -10.91 25.89 -7.70
N GLU A 84 -9.88 25.78 -8.54
CA GLU A 84 -9.63 26.72 -9.63
C GLU A 84 -10.83 26.88 -10.58
N LYS A 85 -11.61 25.80 -10.79
CA LYS A 85 -12.81 25.83 -11.66
C LYS A 85 -13.96 26.61 -11.02
N LEU A 86 -13.95 26.79 -9.71
CA LEU A 86 -14.91 27.61 -8.98
C LEU A 86 -14.38 29.05 -8.79
N ALA A 87 -13.06 29.23 -8.69
CA ALA A 87 -12.43 30.55 -8.57
C ALA A 87 -12.59 31.40 -9.85
N SER A 88 -12.52 30.78 -11.03
CA SER A 88 -12.78 31.45 -12.32
C SER A 88 -14.22 31.97 -12.47
N ARG A 89 -15.11 31.61 -11.53
CA ARG A 89 -16.50 32.06 -11.44
C ARG A 89 -16.71 33.20 -10.45
N ALA A 90 -15.67 33.87 -9.96
CA ALA A 90 -15.80 35.08 -9.15
C ALA A 90 -16.58 36.17 -9.94
N GLY A 91 -17.92 36.12 -9.87
CA GLY A 91 -18.86 36.91 -10.69
C GLY A 91 -20.10 36.16 -11.25
N GLY A 92 -20.17 34.83 -11.13
CA GLY A 92 -21.33 34.04 -11.56
C GLY A 92 -22.53 34.15 -10.60
N SER A 93 -23.76 34.25 -11.14
CA SER A 93 -24.98 34.61 -10.37
C SER A 93 -25.58 33.52 -9.47
N GLY A 94 -24.93 32.35 -9.30
CA GLY A 94 -25.54 31.22 -8.59
C GLY A 94 -24.55 30.28 -7.90
N PRO A 95 -25.05 29.45 -6.97
CA PRO A 95 -24.25 28.53 -6.15
C PRO A 95 -23.50 27.51 -7.00
N GLY A 96 -22.17 27.52 -6.95
CA GLY A 96 -21.29 26.63 -7.70
C GLY A 96 -20.89 25.38 -6.93
N ALA A 97 -20.78 24.27 -7.66
CA ALA A 97 -20.24 23.02 -7.16
C ALA A 97 -19.35 22.34 -8.21
N VAL A 98 -18.37 21.57 -7.76
CA VAL A 98 -17.47 20.82 -8.65
C VAL A 98 -17.25 19.41 -8.12
N TRP A 99 -17.29 18.44 -9.03
CA TRP A 99 -17.00 17.04 -8.72
C TRP A 99 -15.49 16.75 -8.71
N ARG A 100 -15.04 15.98 -7.73
CA ARG A 100 -13.67 15.48 -7.58
C ARG A 100 -13.67 14.03 -7.11
N VAL A 101 -12.54 13.35 -7.29
CA VAL A 101 -12.28 12.06 -6.64
C VAL A 101 -11.77 12.36 -5.23
N GLY A 102 -12.47 11.92 -4.19
CA GLY A 102 -12.18 12.32 -2.80
C GLY A 102 -10.74 12.01 -2.37
N GLY A 103 -10.18 10.90 -2.84
CA GLY A 103 -8.78 10.52 -2.60
C GLY A 103 -7.74 11.58 -3.00
N SER A 104 -8.06 12.46 -3.96
CA SER A 104 -7.18 13.53 -4.42
C SER A 104 -7.46 14.90 -3.77
N VAL A 105 -8.46 14.99 -2.89
CA VAL A 105 -8.88 16.26 -2.27
C VAL A 105 -8.22 16.45 -0.92
N VAL A 106 -8.53 15.58 0.05
CA VAL A 106 -7.97 15.66 1.42
C VAL A 106 -7.05 14.48 1.73
N GLY A 107 -7.41 13.29 1.26
CA GLY A 107 -6.66 12.08 1.53
C GLY A 107 -7.51 10.82 1.34
N PRO A 108 -7.04 9.66 1.83
CA PRO A 108 -7.74 8.39 1.65
C PRO A 108 -9.18 8.43 2.17
N VAL A 109 -10.09 7.81 1.41
CA VAL A 109 -11.52 7.80 1.70
C VAL A 109 -11.97 6.37 1.98
N ALA A 110 -12.68 6.18 3.08
CA ALA A 110 -13.22 4.89 3.49
C ALA A 110 -14.71 5.00 3.83
N PHE A 111 -15.38 3.85 3.88
CA PHE A 111 -16.73 3.79 4.41
C PHE A 111 -16.75 4.11 5.91
N GLY A 112 -17.88 4.63 6.39
CA GLY A 112 -18.20 4.75 7.81
C GLY A 112 -18.88 3.48 8.31
N CYS A 113 -18.85 3.26 9.63
CA CYS A 113 -19.55 2.12 10.22
C CYS A 113 -21.07 2.33 10.15
N ARG A 114 -21.79 1.51 9.37
CA ARG A 114 -23.25 1.58 9.25
C ARG A 114 -23.97 1.41 10.59
N SER A 115 -23.44 0.61 11.51
CA SER A 115 -24.01 0.47 12.86
C SER A 115 -23.84 1.74 13.70
N CYS A 116 -22.71 2.45 13.57
CA CYS A 116 -22.56 3.78 14.17
C CYS A 116 -23.53 4.78 13.54
N ALA A 117 -23.70 4.72 12.23
CA ALA A 117 -24.64 5.58 11.53
C ALA A 117 -26.07 5.34 12.01
N ALA A 118 -26.53 4.08 12.00
CA ALA A 118 -27.83 3.66 12.54
C ALA A 118 -28.08 4.18 13.95
N ARG A 119 -27.10 4.04 14.85
CA ARG A 119 -27.23 4.51 16.22
C ARG A 119 -27.39 6.03 16.33
N ARG A 120 -26.88 6.80 15.37
CA ARG A 120 -26.94 8.27 15.38
C ARG A 120 -28.12 8.83 14.60
N SER A 121 -28.51 8.20 13.49
CA SER A 121 -29.57 8.68 12.59
C SER A 121 -30.87 7.88 12.65
N GLY A 122 -30.93 6.80 13.44
CA GLY A 122 -32.07 5.88 13.49
C GLY A 122 -32.07 4.82 12.39
N GLU A 123 -31.33 5.03 11.30
CA GLU A 123 -31.28 4.14 10.14
C GLU A 123 -29.84 3.83 9.68
N PRO A 124 -29.57 2.62 9.15
CA PRO A 124 -28.25 2.18 8.71
C PRO A 124 -27.85 2.80 7.37
N VAL A 125 -27.69 4.13 7.35
CA VAL A 125 -27.27 4.88 6.17
C VAL A 125 -25.80 4.63 5.84
N ARG A 126 -25.48 4.61 4.54
CA ARG A 126 -24.10 4.62 4.07
C ARG A 126 -23.49 5.99 4.40
N VAL A 127 -22.28 5.96 4.94
CA VAL A 127 -21.48 7.16 5.21
C VAL A 127 -20.13 6.95 4.55
N VAL A 128 -19.60 7.98 3.91
CA VAL A 128 -18.25 7.98 3.34
C VAL A 128 -17.46 9.09 4.00
N ARG A 129 -16.24 8.80 4.43
CA ARG A 129 -15.41 9.72 5.22
C ARG A 129 -13.94 9.63 4.84
N TYR A 130 -13.22 10.72 5.04
CA TYR A 130 -11.77 10.71 5.05
C TYR A 130 -11.28 9.91 6.25
N ALA A 131 -10.49 8.88 5.98
CA ALA A 131 -9.92 8.02 7.01
C ALA A 131 -8.63 7.37 6.51
N GLN A 132 -7.55 7.64 7.23
CA GLN A 132 -6.27 6.97 7.04
C GLN A 132 -6.39 5.47 7.35
N ARG A 133 -5.43 4.67 6.91
CA ARG A 133 -5.46 3.20 7.09
C ARG A 133 -5.59 2.78 8.54
N TRP A 134 -4.92 3.50 9.45
CA TRP A 134 -4.96 3.27 10.90
C TRP A 134 -6.19 3.85 11.61
N GLU A 135 -7.18 4.38 10.87
CA GLU A 135 -8.42 4.97 11.41
C GLU A 135 -9.66 4.16 11.03
N ARG A 136 -9.45 2.98 10.44
CA ARG A 136 -10.50 2.14 9.84
C ARG A 136 -11.12 1.13 10.78
N VAL A 137 -10.60 0.98 12.00
CA VAL A 137 -11.19 0.07 12.97
C VAL A 137 -12.33 0.76 13.72
N CYS A 138 -13.55 0.24 13.57
CA CYS A 138 -14.65 0.53 14.47
C CYS A 138 -14.64 -0.47 15.63
N THR A 139 -13.96 -0.13 16.72
CA THR A 139 -13.85 -1.00 17.91
C THR A 139 -15.19 -1.27 18.60
N ARG A 140 -16.15 -0.33 18.49
CA ARG A 140 -17.50 -0.48 19.07
C ARG A 140 -18.31 -1.60 18.42
N HIS A 141 -18.17 -1.76 17.10
CA HIS A 141 -18.98 -2.70 16.32
C HIS A 141 -18.14 -3.81 15.68
N TRP A 142 -16.85 -3.89 16.02
CA TRP A 142 -15.93 -4.90 15.54
C TRP A 142 -15.89 -4.96 14.01
N ARG A 143 -15.67 -3.80 13.37
CA ARG A 143 -15.61 -3.69 11.91
C ARG A 143 -14.33 -3.05 11.44
N TRP A 144 -13.74 -3.60 10.38
CA TRP A 144 -12.77 -2.89 9.56
C TRP A 144 -13.49 -2.20 8.42
N LEU A 145 -13.27 -0.91 8.25
CA LEU A 145 -13.93 -0.09 7.23
C LEU A 145 -13.09 -0.08 5.96
N LEU A 146 -13.69 -0.51 4.84
CA LEU A 146 -12.98 -0.66 3.58
C LEU A 146 -12.81 0.68 2.84
N ASP A 147 -11.83 0.73 1.93
CA ASP A 147 -11.69 1.86 1.01
C ASP A 147 -12.96 2.06 0.18
N ALA A 148 -13.38 3.31 0.01
CA ALA A 148 -14.52 3.68 -0.82
C ALA A 148 -14.13 3.92 -2.29
N ASP A 149 -12.84 3.86 -2.61
CA ASP A 149 -12.27 4.11 -3.94
C ASP A 149 -12.24 2.86 -4.83
N ALA A 150 -12.57 1.70 -4.25
CA ALA A 150 -12.58 0.40 -4.90
C ALA A 150 -13.95 0.05 -5.46
N ASP A 151 -13.97 -0.51 -6.66
CA ASP A 151 -15.18 -1.00 -7.33
C ASP A 151 -15.57 -2.37 -6.75
N GLN A 152 -16.10 -2.36 -5.52
CA GLN A 152 -16.48 -3.57 -4.79
C GLN A 152 -17.63 -3.28 -3.80
N ALA A 153 -18.45 -4.29 -3.53
CA ALA A 153 -19.73 -4.12 -2.84
C ALA A 153 -19.64 -4.07 -1.29
N LEU A 154 -18.57 -4.61 -0.69
CA LEU A 154 -18.41 -4.67 0.76
C LEU A 154 -18.03 -3.30 1.33
N GLU A 155 -18.73 -2.84 2.36
CA GLU A 155 -18.37 -1.59 3.04
C GLU A 155 -17.44 -1.83 4.25
N SER A 156 -17.47 -3.06 4.79
CA SER A 156 -16.69 -3.43 5.97
C SER A 156 -16.44 -4.93 6.07
N LEU A 157 -15.37 -5.29 6.80
CA LEU A 157 -15.09 -6.66 7.23
C LEU A 157 -15.47 -6.85 8.69
N ASP A 158 -15.86 -8.08 9.05
CA ASP A 158 -16.14 -8.47 10.42
C ASP A 158 -14.84 -8.78 11.18
N LEU A 159 -14.71 -8.22 12.39
CA LEU A 159 -13.57 -8.45 13.28
C LEU A 159 -13.95 -9.29 14.51
N ARG A 160 -15.20 -9.78 14.58
CA ARG A 160 -15.61 -10.71 15.64
C ARG A 160 -14.81 -12.01 15.49
N GLY A 161 -13.94 -12.29 16.45
CA GLY A 161 -12.99 -13.41 16.40
C GLY A 161 -11.54 -12.99 16.11
N LEU A 162 -11.28 -11.71 15.85
CA LEU A 162 -9.94 -11.16 15.60
C LEU A 162 -9.62 -10.00 16.57
N PRO A 163 -9.57 -10.26 17.89
CA PRO A 163 -9.36 -9.22 18.89
C PRO A 163 -8.03 -8.49 18.76
N GLU A 164 -7.02 -9.13 18.18
CA GLU A 164 -5.70 -8.57 18.00
C GLU A 164 -5.69 -7.33 17.08
N ILE A 165 -6.64 -7.22 16.14
CA ILE A 165 -6.80 -6.03 15.27
C ILE A 165 -7.30 -4.84 16.09
N CYS A 166 -8.28 -5.06 16.97
CA CYS A 166 -8.80 -4.03 17.88
C CYS A 166 -7.76 -3.65 18.95
N GLU A 167 -6.94 -4.59 19.41
CA GLU A 167 -5.81 -4.32 20.30
C GLU A 167 -4.72 -3.49 19.61
N ALA A 168 -4.40 -3.79 18.36
CA ALA A 168 -3.49 -2.99 17.56
C ALA A 168 -3.98 -1.55 17.42
N GLN A 169 -5.28 -1.33 17.21
CA GLN A 169 -5.86 0.02 17.18
C GLN A 169 -5.61 0.79 18.48
N ARG A 170 -5.72 0.11 19.64
CA ARG A 170 -5.43 0.73 20.94
C ARG A 170 -3.94 1.04 21.10
N ARG A 171 -3.06 0.11 20.70
CA ARG A 171 -1.60 0.30 20.73
C ARG A 171 -1.15 1.44 19.82
N TRP A 172 -1.81 1.65 18.68
CA TRP A 172 -1.49 2.71 17.73
C TRP A 172 -1.48 4.10 18.37
N ALA A 173 -2.41 4.40 19.29
CA ALA A 173 -2.41 5.67 20.02
C ALA A 173 -1.11 5.91 20.82
N GLY A 174 -0.50 4.85 21.36
CA GLY A 174 0.81 4.92 22.01
C GLY A 174 1.94 5.16 21.02
N VAL A 175 1.86 4.58 19.82
CA VAL A 175 2.83 4.78 18.73
C VAL A 175 2.78 6.24 18.25
N VAL A 176 1.59 6.79 18.02
CA VAL A 176 1.37 8.20 17.64
C VAL A 176 2.05 9.14 18.64
N ARG A 177 1.82 8.95 19.95
CA ARG A 177 2.46 9.78 20.99
C ARG A 177 3.98 9.69 20.96
N ARG A 178 4.55 8.52 20.63
CA ARG A 178 6.01 8.36 20.50
C ARG A 178 6.55 9.02 19.24
N ALA A 179 5.85 8.90 18.11
CA ALA A 179 6.22 9.56 16.85
C ALA A 179 6.28 11.09 17.02
N VAL A 180 5.22 11.68 17.59
CA VAL A 180 5.15 13.12 17.85
C VAL A 180 6.28 13.58 18.78
N ARG A 181 6.56 12.83 19.86
CA ARG A 181 7.69 13.14 20.76
C ARG A 181 9.04 13.08 20.05
N ALA A 182 9.18 12.22 19.05
CA ALA A 182 10.38 12.10 18.22
C ALA A 182 10.44 13.15 17.09
N GLY A 183 9.44 14.03 16.98
CA GLY A 183 9.36 15.03 15.91
C GLY A 183 9.08 14.44 14.53
N VAL A 184 8.38 13.31 14.47
CA VAL A 184 8.07 12.58 13.24
C VAL A 184 6.56 12.50 13.06
N GLU A 185 6.08 12.73 11.84
CA GLU A 185 4.67 12.57 11.52
C GLU A 185 4.25 11.10 11.65
N PRO A 186 3.22 10.77 12.45
CA PRO A 186 2.79 9.38 12.65
C PRO A 186 2.47 8.64 11.35
N GLY A 187 1.96 9.36 10.34
CA GLY A 187 1.64 8.78 9.04
C GLY A 187 2.87 8.33 8.24
N GLU A 188 4.01 9.00 8.40
CA GLU A 188 5.27 8.60 7.75
C GLU A 188 5.80 7.30 8.37
N VAL A 189 5.76 7.21 9.70
CA VAL A 189 6.12 5.98 10.44
C VAL A 189 5.22 4.82 10.01
N PHE A 190 3.91 5.05 9.96
CA PHE A 190 2.97 4.02 9.52
C PHE A 190 3.25 3.60 8.08
N SER A 191 3.56 4.55 7.20
CA SER A 191 3.82 4.26 5.78
C SER A 191 5.01 3.33 5.59
N VAL A 192 6.12 3.56 6.30
CA VAL A 192 7.27 2.64 6.28
C VAL A 192 6.90 1.27 6.83
N ALA A 193 6.29 1.22 8.01
CA ALA A 193 5.93 -0.05 8.64
C ALA A 193 4.93 -0.85 7.81
N TRP A 194 3.94 -0.18 7.23
CA TRP A 194 2.97 -0.80 6.32
C TRP A 194 3.64 -1.31 5.05
N ALA A 195 4.60 -0.57 4.47
CA ALA A 195 5.37 -1.05 3.33
C ALA A 195 6.16 -2.33 3.64
N VAL A 196 6.85 -2.37 4.79
CA VAL A 196 7.56 -3.56 5.28
C VAL A 196 6.60 -4.75 5.37
N VAL A 197 5.48 -4.58 6.05
CA VAL A 197 4.58 -5.70 6.31
C VAL A 197 3.79 -6.11 5.05
N CYS A 198 3.49 -5.19 4.14
CA CYS A 198 2.90 -5.55 2.86
C CYS A 198 3.85 -6.36 1.98
N ARG A 199 5.15 -6.05 1.99
CA ARG A 199 6.16 -6.87 1.32
C ARG A 199 6.21 -8.28 1.92
N TRP A 200 6.21 -8.38 3.25
CA TRP A 200 6.13 -9.68 3.92
C TRP A 200 4.82 -10.43 3.62
N TRP A 201 3.70 -9.72 3.57
CA TRP A 201 2.42 -10.29 3.20
C TRP A 201 2.52 -10.92 1.82
N ASP A 202 3.08 -10.23 0.83
CA ASP A 202 3.22 -10.74 -0.54
C ASP A 202 4.06 -12.03 -0.59
N LEU A 203 5.13 -12.12 0.20
CA LEU A 203 5.99 -13.30 0.34
C LEU A 203 5.40 -14.40 1.26
N ALA A 204 4.36 -14.10 2.05
CA ALA A 204 3.87 -14.97 3.10
C ALA A 204 3.45 -16.38 2.64
N LEU A 205 3.06 -16.54 1.38
CA LEU A 205 2.65 -17.84 0.83
C LEU A 205 3.85 -18.77 0.59
N GLU A 206 5.05 -18.22 0.53
CA GLU A 206 6.31 -18.95 0.32
C GLU A 206 6.94 -19.39 1.64
N TRP A 207 6.39 -18.94 2.78
CA TRP A 207 6.97 -19.22 4.09
C TRP A 207 6.29 -20.43 4.74
N PRO A 208 7.02 -21.55 4.92
CA PRO A 208 6.43 -22.79 5.43
C PRO A 208 5.85 -22.66 6.84
N ASP A 209 6.32 -21.71 7.65
CA ASP A 209 5.88 -21.49 9.04
C ASP A 209 4.79 -20.42 9.19
N GLU A 210 4.41 -19.72 8.11
CA GLU A 210 3.37 -18.69 8.19
C GLU A 210 1.97 -19.32 8.24
N ARG A 211 1.24 -19.04 9.32
CA ARG A 211 -0.12 -19.55 9.57
C ARG A 211 -1.09 -18.46 10.02
N VAL A 212 -0.57 -17.38 10.60
CA VAL A 212 -1.35 -16.33 11.26
C VAL A 212 -2.10 -15.50 10.22
N TRP A 213 -1.39 -15.02 9.19
CA TRP A 213 -1.99 -14.19 8.16
C TRP A 213 -3.01 -14.95 7.31
N LEU A 214 -2.73 -16.21 7.00
CA LEU A 214 -3.66 -17.06 6.26
C LEU A 214 -4.93 -17.37 7.08
N ALA A 215 -4.78 -17.74 8.36
CA ALA A 215 -5.93 -17.95 9.24
C ALA A 215 -6.78 -16.69 9.41
N ARG A 216 -6.14 -15.52 9.58
CA ARG A 216 -6.82 -14.23 9.69
C ARG A 216 -7.52 -13.85 8.38
N LEU A 217 -6.91 -14.12 7.22
CA LEU A 217 -7.53 -13.93 5.91
C LEU A 217 -8.83 -14.72 5.79
N HIS A 218 -8.80 -16.01 6.16
CA HIS A 218 -10.00 -16.86 6.17
C HIS A 218 -11.06 -16.32 7.14
N ALA A 219 -10.69 -15.98 8.36
CA ALA A 219 -11.63 -15.38 9.31
C ALA A 219 -12.29 -14.09 8.76
N LEU A 220 -11.50 -13.21 8.11
CA LEU A 220 -12.01 -11.98 7.49
C LEU A 220 -12.90 -12.25 6.27
N ALA A 221 -12.69 -13.36 5.57
CA ALA A 221 -13.54 -13.84 4.48
C ALA A 221 -14.87 -14.46 4.96
N GLY A 222 -15.05 -14.63 6.28
CA GLY A 222 -16.19 -15.33 6.86
C GLY A 222 -16.06 -16.86 6.83
N GLY A 223 -14.86 -17.38 6.61
CA GLY A 223 -14.59 -18.81 6.46
C GLY A 223 -13.48 -19.08 5.44
N GLU A 224 -13.50 -20.23 4.79
CA GLU A 224 -12.49 -20.53 3.77
C GLU A 224 -12.61 -19.56 2.58
N ALA A 225 -11.50 -18.95 2.17
CA ALA A 225 -11.50 -17.91 1.13
C ALA A 225 -11.66 -18.52 -0.28
N GLY A 226 -11.34 -19.81 -0.43
CA GLY A 226 -11.71 -20.66 -1.57
C GLY A 226 -11.44 -20.05 -2.95
N GLY A 227 -12.41 -20.20 -3.86
CA GLY A 227 -12.32 -19.75 -5.26
C GLY A 227 -12.09 -18.25 -5.47
N ASP A 228 -12.25 -17.43 -4.43
CA ASP A 228 -12.05 -15.98 -4.42
C ASP A 228 -10.77 -15.56 -3.66
N PHE A 229 -9.85 -16.50 -3.42
CA PHE A 229 -8.67 -16.31 -2.57
C PHE A 229 -7.88 -15.04 -2.88
N TRP A 230 -7.55 -14.79 -4.15
CA TRP A 230 -6.75 -13.63 -4.55
C TRP A 230 -7.50 -12.30 -4.36
N ARG A 231 -8.81 -12.30 -4.60
CA ARG A 231 -9.67 -11.15 -4.31
C ARG A 231 -9.67 -10.88 -2.80
N TRP A 232 -9.83 -11.91 -1.97
CA TRP A 232 -9.75 -11.78 -0.52
C TRP A 232 -8.38 -11.31 -0.05
N ARG A 233 -7.27 -11.77 -0.65
CA ARG A 233 -5.93 -11.25 -0.33
C ARG A 233 -5.79 -9.76 -0.59
N ALA A 234 -6.48 -9.20 -1.60
CA ALA A 234 -6.50 -7.76 -1.84
C ALA A 234 -7.41 -7.02 -0.85
N VAL A 235 -8.65 -7.50 -0.66
CA VAL A 235 -9.67 -6.85 0.19
C VAL A 235 -9.30 -6.86 1.66
N ALA A 236 -8.78 -7.98 2.17
CA ALA A 236 -8.53 -8.19 3.58
C ALA A 236 -7.13 -7.74 4.03
N ARG A 237 -6.18 -7.48 3.10
CA ARG A 237 -4.77 -7.23 3.42
C ARG A 237 -4.60 -6.23 4.55
N ASP A 238 -5.15 -5.03 4.39
CA ASP A 238 -4.89 -3.93 5.30
C ASP A 238 -5.40 -4.26 6.72
N ALA A 239 -6.51 -4.98 6.86
CA ALA A 239 -7.00 -5.48 8.14
C ALA A 239 -6.12 -6.63 8.67
N ALA A 240 -5.73 -7.54 7.79
CA ALA A 240 -4.96 -8.73 8.12
C ALA A 240 -3.55 -8.39 8.59
N VAL A 241 -2.90 -7.37 8.03
CA VAL A 241 -1.52 -6.97 8.37
C VAL A 241 -1.45 -5.89 9.44
N PHE A 242 -2.60 -5.33 9.85
CA PHE A 242 -2.64 -4.18 10.75
C PHE A 242 -1.93 -4.43 12.10
N PRO A 243 -2.11 -5.58 12.79
CA PRO A 243 -1.41 -5.84 14.04
C PRO A 243 0.10 -5.76 13.92
N GLU A 244 0.64 -6.32 12.85
CA GLU A 244 2.07 -6.34 12.58
C GLU A 244 2.57 -4.96 12.15
N ALA A 245 1.82 -4.23 11.33
CA ALA A 245 2.19 -2.87 10.93
C ALA A 245 2.32 -1.94 12.15
N VAL A 246 1.42 -2.06 13.13
CA VAL A 246 1.50 -1.29 14.38
C VAL A 246 2.72 -1.70 15.22
N GLU A 247 3.04 -2.99 15.30
CA GLU A 247 4.20 -3.46 16.07
C GLU A 247 5.53 -3.09 15.40
N VAL A 248 5.62 -3.22 14.07
CA VAL A 248 6.77 -2.76 13.30
C VAL A 248 6.94 -1.25 13.48
N ALA A 249 5.89 -0.44 13.35
CA ALA A 249 5.97 1.00 13.60
C ALA A 249 6.48 1.31 15.02
N ALA A 250 6.00 0.57 16.02
CA ALA A 250 6.48 0.68 17.40
C ALA A 250 7.95 0.24 17.58
N ALA A 251 8.43 -0.70 16.77
CA ALA A 251 9.81 -1.16 16.77
C ALA A 251 10.75 -0.16 16.09
N LEU A 252 10.38 0.35 14.91
CA LEU A 252 11.18 1.33 14.16
C LEU A 252 11.37 2.63 14.96
N LEU A 253 10.37 3.05 15.74
CA LEU A 253 10.48 4.22 16.62
C LEU A 253 11.30 3.99 17.89
N ASN A 254 11.65 2.75 18.24
CA ASN A 254 12.36 2.46 19.48
C ASN A 254 13.87 2.73 19.31
N PRO A 255 14.49 3.64 20.07
CA PRO A 255 15.91 3.93 19.97
C PRO A 255 16.80 2.69 20.18
N VAL A 256 16.39 1.77 21.06
CA VAL A 256 17.09 0.50 21.29
C VAL A 256 17.17 -0.34 20.02
N MET A 257 16.12 -0.34 19.20
CA MET A 257 16.13 -1.07 17.92
C MET A 257 17.11 -0.42 16.93
N ALA A 258 17.20 0.91 16.90
CA ALA A 258 18.18 1.62 16.09
C ALA A 258 19.63 1.35 16.55
N ASP A 259 19.85 1.16 17.86
CA ASP A 259 21.15 0.76 18.40
C ASP A 259 21.56 -0.65 17.98
N LEU A 260 20.63 -1.60 17.97
CA LEU A 260 20.89 -2.96 17.48
C LEU A 260 21.35 -2.94 16.01
N ILE A 261 20.69 -2.16 15.15
CA ILE A 261 21.11 -2.00 13.74
C ILE A 261 22.52 -1.44 13.64
N TRP A 262 22.85 -0.44 14.46
CA TRP A 262 24.18 0.16 14.46
C TRP A 262 25.26 -0.85 14.82
N GLN A 263 25.01 -1.68 15.84
CA GLN A 263 25.90 -2.77 16.24
C GLN A 263 26.00 -3.84 15.14
N ASP A 264 24.87 -4.26 14.57
CA ASP A 264 24.82 -5.22 13.47
C ASP A 264 25.61 -4.71 12.25
N SER A 265 25.66 -3.40 11.99
CA SER A 265 26.42 -2.80 10.89
C SER A 265 27.94 -2.74 11.07
N GLY A 266 28.46 -3.19 12.22
CA GLY A 266 29.89 -3.16 12.56
C GLY A 266 30.39 -1.84 13.18
N ALA A 267 29.46 -0.98 13.62
CA ALA A 267 29.72 0.20 14.47
C ALA A 267 31.00 1.01 14.11
N GLY A 268 31.06 1.56 12.88
CA GLY A 268 32.18 2.36 12.38
C GLY A 268 33.17 1.60 11.49
N ARG A 269 33.17 0.26 11.53
CA ARG A 269 33.81 -0.60 10.52
C ARG A 269 32.73 -1.25 9.65
N PRO A 270 32.47 -0.76 8.43
CA PRO A 270 31.38 -1.26 7.61
C PRO A 270 31.49 -2.77 7.36
N ARG A 271 30.44 -3.52 7.71
CA ARG A 271 30.22 -4.92 7.31
C ARG A 271 28.83 -5.09 6.72
N ALA A 272 28.63 -6.14 5.93
CA ALA A 272 27.30 -6.56 5.51
C ALA A 272 26.43 -6.88 6.74
N LEU A 273 25.14 -6.54 6.67
CA LEU A 273 24.21 -6.86 7.74
C LEU A 273 24.05 -8.39 7.79
N PRO A 274 24.27 -9.03 8.95
CA PRO A 274 24.10 -10.47 9.07
C PRO A 274 22.62 -10.84 8.93
N ALA A 275 22.34 -11.95 8.24
CA ALA A 275 20.98 -12.48 8.09
C ALA A 275 20.32 -12.79 9.44
N ASP A 276 21.10 -13.11 10.48
CA ASP A 276 20.64 -13.40 11.84
C ASP A 276 20.97 -12.28 12.85
N GLY A 277 21.10 -11.05 12.37
CA GLY A 277 21.40 -9.87 13.20
C GLY A 277 20.46 -9.68 14.39
N ALA A 278 20.99 -9.07 15.45
CA ALA A 278 20.26 -8.89 16.71
C ALA A 278 18.97 -8.06 16.51
N PHE A 279 18.99 -7.07 15.61
CA PHE A 279 17.80 -6.31 15.24
C PHE A 279 16.71 -7.20 14.65
N CYS A 280 17.05 -8.01 13.63
CA CYS A 280 16.08 -8.85 12.92
C CYS A 280 15.47 -9.92 13.83
N ARG A 281 16.29 -10.57 14.67
CA ARG A 281 15.78 -11.51 15.70
C ARG A 281 14.79 -10.83 16.65
N ARG A 282 15.16 -9.67 17.18
CA ARG A 282 14.31 -8.90 18.10
C ARG A 282 13.03 -8.43 17.43
N LEU A 283 13.09 -8.06 16.15
CA LEU A 283 11.90 -7.68 15.39
C LEU A 283 10.95 -8.88 15.23
N GLY A 284 11.48 -10.05 14.86
CA GLY A 284 10.73 -11.31 14.76
C GLY A 284 10.03 -11.69 16.07
N GLU A 285 10.74 -11.61 17.20
CA GLU A 285 10.16 -11.82 18.54
C GLU A 285 8.99 -10.87 18.83
N ARG A 286 9.16 -9.59 18.52
CA ARG A 286 8.13 -8.57 18.79
C ARG A 286 6.86 -8.78 17.99
N VAL A 287 6.97 -9.22 16.74
CA VAL A 287 5.80 -9.55 15.90
C VAL A 287 5.26 -10.97 16.15
N GLY A 288 5.77 -11.67 17.16
CA GLY A 288 5.34 -13.01 17.55
C GLY A 288 5.76 -14.12 16.58
N ARG A 289 6.72 -13.85 15.70
CA ARG A 289 7.25 -14.79 14.69
C ARG A 289 8.78 -14.74 14.68
N PRO A 290 9.45 -15.46 15.59
CA PRO A 290 10.92 -15.47 15.63
C PRO A 290 11.56 -15.90 14.29
N TRP A 291 10.91 -16.81 13.56
CA TRP A 291 11.34 -17.27 12.23
C TRP A 291 11.30 -16.18 11.14
N LEU A 292 10.49 -15.13 11.31
CA LEU A 292 10.35 -14.05 10.33
C LEU A 292 11.56 -13.11 10.33
N GLY A 293 12.27 -12.99 11.46
CA GLY A 293 13.45 -12.13 11.58
C GLY A 293 14.52 -12.46 10.54
N PRO A 294 15.04 -13.71 10.52
CA PRO A 294 16.02 -14.14 9.52
C PRO A 294 15.57 -13.95 8.06
N LEU A 295 14.29 -14.24 7.76
CA LEU A 295 13.75 -14.06 6.40
C LEU A 295 13.65 -12.59 6.00
N ALA A 296 13.28 -11.71 6.93
CA ALA A 296 13.25 -10.27 6.69
C ALA A 296 14.65 -9.67 6.47
N ALA A 297 15.71 -10.33 6.95
CA ALA A 297 17.08 -9.88 6.79
C ALA A 297 17.67 -10.18 5.40
N VAL A 298 17.07 -11.13 4.67
CA VAL A 298 17.49 -11.54 3.32
C VAL A 298 16.59 -10.98 2.20
N ASP A 299 15.59 -10.15 2.54
CA ASP A 299 14.80 -9.35 1.59
C ASP A 299 15.60 -8.08 1.19
N TYR A 300 16.69 -8.30 0.46
CA TYR A 300 17.56 -7.24 -0.03
C TYR A 300 16.75 -6.32 -0.96
N GLY A 301 16.87 -5.00 -0.78
CA GLY A 301 16.09 -4.00 -1.54
C GLY A 301 14.70 -3.66 -0.94
N GLY A 302 14.25 -4.39 0.08
CA GLY A 302 12.97 -4.15 0.74
C GLY A 302 12.92 -2.86 1.58
N PRO A 303 11.71 -2.38 1.97
CA PRO A 303 11.53 -1.17 2.77
C PRO A 303 12.26 -1.21 4.12
N LEU A 304 12.42 -2.40 4.71
CA LEU A 304 13.08 -2.58 6.00
C LEU A 304 14.59 -2.34 5.87
N ILE A 305 15.23 -2.95 4.86
CA ILE A 305 16.65 -2.76 4.59
C ILE A 305 16.95 -1.30 4.21
N ALA A 306 16.08 -0.67 3.41
CA ALA A 306 16.19 0.75 3.09
C ALA A 306 16.16 1.62 4.35
N TRP A 307 15.24 1.33 5.28
CA TRP A 307 15.14 2.02 6.57
C TRP A 307 16.38 1.79 7.44
N MET A 308 16.85 0.54 7.58
CA MET A 308 18.08 0.20 8.32
C MET A 308 19.29 0.93 7.75
N GLY A 309 19.43 0.96 6.42
CA GLY A 309 20.47 1.72 5.72
C GLY A 309 20.42 3.21 6.03
N ALA A 310 19.22 3.80 6.09
CA ALA A 310 19.04 5.21 6.47
C ALA A 310 19.48 5.49 7.92
N VAL A 311 19.18 4.60 8.87
CA VAL A 311 19.69 4.69 10.26
C VAL A 311 21.21 4.72 10.28
N ILE A 312 21.86 3.79 9.57
CA ILE A 312 23.32 3.66 9.53
C ILE A 312 23.96 4.90 8.89
N ARG A 313 23.45 5.36 7.74
CA ARG A 313 23.96 6.56 7.06
C ARG A 313 23.87 7.80 7.94
N ARG A 314 22.73 7.99 8.63
CA ARG A 314 22.53 9.11 9.56
C ARG A 314 23.54 9.09 10.70
N ARG A 315 23.82 7.92 11.29
CA ARG A 315 24.83 7.80 12.36
C ARG A 315 26.26 8.03 11.87
N ARG A 316 26.57 7.73 10.61
CA ARG A 316 27.89 7.98 10.01
C ARG A 316 28.09 9.43 9.55
N GLY A 317 27.08 10.29 9.65
CA GLY A 317 27.16 11.67 9.15
C GLY A 317 27.31 11.76 7.62
N VAL A 318 26.93 10.71 6.88
CA VAL A 318 27.01 10.71 5.42
C VAL A 318 25.94 11.64 4.88
N ALA A 319 26.37 12.72 4.21
CA ALA A 319 25.47 13.66 3.55
C ALA A 319 24.64 12.94 2.48
N VAL A 320 23.32 13.13 2.53
CA VAL A 320 22.41 12.64 1.51
C VAL A 320 22.52 13.57 0.29
N PRO A 321 22.76 13.05 -0.93
CA PRO A 321 22.83 13.87 -2.13
C PRO A 321 21.54 14.68 -2.33
N PRO A 322 21.62 15.97 -2.74
CA PRO A 322 20.43 16.76 -3.06
C PRO A 322 19.57 16.06 -4.12
N GLY A 323 18.26 15.95 -3.87
CA GLY A 323 17.30 15.32 -4.79
C GLY A 323 16.97 13.85 -4.51
N HIS A 324 17.74 13.14 -3.68
CA HIS A 324 17.30 11.87 -3.08
C HIS A 324 16.47 12.16 -1.83
N ARG A 325 15.15 11.91 -1.88
CA ARG A 325 14.30 11.96 -0.68
C ARG A 325 14.51 10.70 0.18
N ASP A 326 15.73 10.41 0.61
CA ASP A 326 16.07 9.25 1.47
C ASP A 326 15.93 9.58 2.96
N GLY A 327 14.87 10.28 3.34
CA GLY A 327 14.53 10.51 4.73
C GLY A 327 14.27 9.18 5.44
N LEU A 328 14.63 9.07 6.72
CA LEU A 328 14.42 7.86 7.52
C LEU A 328 12.96 7.33 7.44
N TRP A 329 12.00 8.23 7.27
CA TRP A 329 10.57 7.90 7.26
C TRP A 329 9.92 7.98 5.88
N TRP A 330 10.74 7.94 4.82
CA TRP A 330 10.26 7.99 3.46
C TRP A 330 10.32 6.62 2.78
N VAL A 331 9.26 6.30 2.02
CA VAL A 331 9.16 5.07 1.24
C VAL A 331 9.28 5.38 -0.23
N ARG A 332 10.25 4.73 -0.89
CA ARG A 332 10.44 4.78 -2.35
C ARG A 332 9.16 4.47 -3.09
N ARG A 333 8.90 5.20 -4.18
CA ARG A 333 7.69 5.00 -4.98
C ARG A 333 7.57 3.55 -5.45
N GLU A 334 8.68 2.95 -5.85
CA GLU A 334 8.78 1.54 -6.26
C GLU A 334 8.41 0.57 -5.13
N LEU A 335 8.63 0.97 -3.88
CA LEU A 335 8.40 0.18 -2.67
C LEU A 335 7.06 0.51 -1.99
N GLN A 336 6.27 1.43 -2.54
CA GLN A 336 4.96 1.78 -1.98
C GLN A 336 3.95 0.69 -2.34
N PRO A 337 3.32 0.04 -1.35
CA PRO A 337 2.35 -1.00 -1.65
C PRO A 337 1.13 -0.45 -2.40
N PRO A 338 0.59 -1.18 -3.39
CA PRO A 338 -0.61 -0.77 -4.09
C PRO A 338 -1.81 -0.75 -3.13
N GLY A 339 -2.71 0.21 -3.26
CA GLY A 339 -3.98 0.22 -2.52
C GLY A 339 -4.93 -0.89 -2.96
N MET A 340 -5.96 -1.18 -2.16
CA MET A 340 -6.94 -2.24 -2.43
C MET A 340 -7.57 -2.10 -3.82
N ALA A 341 -8.00 -0.90 -4.20
CA ALA A 341 -8.58 -0.65 -5.52
C ALA A 341 -7.61 -0.94 -6.68
N ALA A 342 -6.32 -0.64 -6.50
CA ALA A 342 -5.30 -0.93 -7.51
C ALA A 342 -5.06 -2.44 -7.66
N GLN A 343 -5.01 -3.17 -6.55
CA GLN A 343 -4.90 -4.63 -6.57
C GLN A 343 -6.11 -5.29 -7.24
N LEU A 344 -7.34 -4.85 -6.92
CA LEU A 344 -8.55 -5.37 -7.55
C LEU A 344 -8.63 -5.07 -9.06
N ARG A 345 -8.16 -3.88 -9.48
CA ARG A 345 -8.04 -3.55 -10.91
C ARG A 345 -7.02 -4.45 -11.62
N ALA A 346 -5.87 -4.70 -10.99
CA ALA A 346 -4.86 -5.61 -11.54
C ALA A 346 -5.44 -7.01 -11.73
N LEU A 347 -6.11 -7.57 -10.72
CA LEU A 347 -6.77 -8.88 -10.81
C LEU A 347 -7.84 -8.93 -11.91
N THR A 348 -8.68 -7.89 -12.01
CA THR A 348 -9.68 -7.80 -13.10
C THR A 348 -9.03 -7.74 -14.47
N LYS A 349 -7.89 -7.04 -14.60
CA LYS A 349 -7.16 -6.93 -15.87
C LYS A 349 -6.52 -8.27 -16.25
N GLU A 350 -5.91 -8.97 -15.29
CA GLU A 350 -5.39 -10.32 -15.46
C GLU A 350 -6.48 -11.30 -15.93
N ALA A 351 -7.69 -11.22 -15.36
CA ALA A 351 -8.81 -12.07 -15.76
C ALA A 351 -9.37 -11.78 -17.18
N ARG A 352 -9.08 -10.60 -17.76
CA ARG A 352 -9.60 -10.16 -19.06
C ARG A 352 -8.65 -10.37 -20.24
N LEU A 353 -7.40 -10.76 -20.01
CA LEU A 353 -6.43 -10.97 -21.08
C LEU A 353 -6.80 -12.24 -21.88
N PRO A 354 -7.13 -12.13 -23.19
CA PRO A 354 -7.38 -13.31 -24.02
C PRO A 354 -6.05 -14.01 -24.32
N GLY A 355 -5.96 -15.31 -24.06
CA GLY A 355 -4.88 -16.17 -24.55
C GLY A 355 -3.72 -16.50 -23.61
N SER A 356 -3.68 -16.03 -22.35
CA SER A 356 -2.78 -16.61 -21.34
C SER A 356 -3.57 -17.57 -20.47
N GLY A 357 -3.61 -18.84 -20.87
CA GLY A 357 -3.98 -19.90 -19.94
C GLY A 357 -3.12 -19.76 -18.69
N THR A 358 -3.76 -19.62 -17.52
CA THR A 358 -3.15 -19.37 -16.20
C THR A 358 -2.38 -18.05 -16.05
N ALA A 359 -2.86 -17.18 -15.15
CA ALA A 359 -2.11 -15.99 -14.72
C ALA A 359 -0.72 -16.39 -14.21
N TRP A 360 0.34 -15.60 -14.48
CA TRP A 360 1.72 -15.88 -14.04
C TRP A 360 1.82 -16.30 -12.56
N ARG A 361 1.05 -15.64 -11.69
CA ARG A 361 0.99 -15.95 -10.25
C ARG A 361 0.39 -17.31 -9.92
N SER A 362 -0.48 -17.82 -10.79
CA SER A 362 -1.12 -19.13 -10.68
C SER A 362 -0.33 -20.23 -11.40
N ALA A 363 0.42 -19.88 -12.46
CA ALA A 363 1.17 -20.82 -13.28
C ALA A 363 2.58 -21.10 -12.75
N VAL A 364 3.19 -20.10 -12.11
CA VAL A 364 4.58 -20.17 -11.64
C VAL A 364 4.61 -20.39 -10.13
N ALA A 365 5.34 -21.42 -9.72
CA ALA A 365 5.53 -21.78 -8.32
C ALA A 365 6.02 -20.58 -7.49
N PRO A 366 5.47 -20.37 -6.29
CA PRO A 366 5.83 -19.23 -5.45
C PRO A 366 7.34 -19.11 -5.19
N GLU A 367 8.04 -20.23 -4.96
CA GLU A 367 9.48 -20.27 -4.68
C GLU A 367 10.30 -19.71 -5.84
N ARG A 368 9.90 -20.04 -7.07
CA ARG A 368 10.55 -19.54 -8.29
C ARG A 368 10.27 -18.05 -8.51
N ARG A 369 9.07 -17.57 -8.17
CA ARG A 369 8.75 -16.13 -8.20
C ARG A 369 9.62 -15.35 -7.20
N MET A 370 9.77 -15.85 -5.98
CA MET A 370 10.65 -15.26 -4.96
C MET A 370 12.11 -15.18 -5.42
N LEU A 371 12.61 -16.26 -6.02
CA LEU A 371 13.97 -16.31 -6.55
C LEU A 371 14.18 -15.24 -7.63
N ILE A 372 13.26 -15.13 -8.59
CA ILE A 372 13.31 -14.11 -9.65
C ILE A 372 13.35 -12.70 -9.05
N ASP A 373 12.45 -12.39 -8.12
CA ASP A 373 12.39 -11.08 -7.48
C ASP A 373 13.69 -10.77 -6.72
N ASN A 374 14.22 -11.72 -5.94
CA ASN A 374 15.48 -11.55 -5.21
C ASN A 374 16.67 -11.29 -6.14
N LEU A 375 16.75 -11.98 -7.28
CA LEU A 375 17.83 -11.79 -8.25
C LEU A 375 17.77 -10.39 -8.90
N LEU A 376 16.56 -9.90 -9.18
CA LEU A 376 16.34 -8.56 -9.72
C LEU A 376 16.66 -7.48 -8.69
N ASP A 377 16.20 -7.66 -7.45
CA ASP A 377 16.45 -6.73 -6.35
C ASP A 377 17.95 -6.67 -5.98
N ASP A 378 18.65 -7.81 -5.95
CA ASP A 378 20.11 -7.89 -5.76
C ASP A 378 20.88 -7.13 -6.83
N ALA A 379 20.54 -7.36 -8.11
CA ALA A 379 21.16 -6.64 -9.22
C ALA A 379 20.91 -5.12 -9.10
N GLN A 380 19.69 -4.72 -8.75
CA GLN A 380 19.33 -3.32 -8.56
C GLN A 380 20.14 -2.67 -7.43
N GLU A 381 20.23 -3.31 -6.26
CA GLU A 381 20.96 -2.78 -5.11
C GLU A 381 22.45 -2.61 -5.41
N GLN A 382 23.07 -3.58 -6.09
CA GLN A 382 24.46 -3.48 -6.50
C GLN A 382 24.68 -2.32 -7.47
N LEU A 383 23.80 -2.14 -8.46
CA LEU A 383 23.85 -0.99 -9.36
C LEU A 383 23.67 0.35 -8.62
N ILE A 384 22.86 0.40 -7.56
CA ILE A 384 22.72 1.60 -6.70
C ILE A 384 24.02 1.86 -5.93
N GLN A 385 24.63 0.84 -5.34
CA GLN A 385 25.89 0.97 -4.59
C GLN A 385 27.05 1.46 -5.48
N LEU A 386 27.07 1.05 -6.75
CA LEU A 386 28.06 1.51 -7.73
C LEU A 386 28.00 3.01 -8.06
N ARG A 387 26.84 3.65 -7.92
CA ARG A 387 26.70 5.11 -8.17
C ARG A 387 27.58 5.95 -7.24
N GLY A 388 27.97 5.42 -6.08
CA GLY A 388 28.88 6.07 -5.12
C GLY A 388 30.33 5.60 -5.20
N ALA A 389 30.66 4.64 -6.06
CA ALA A 389 31.95 3.94 -6.08
C ALA A 389 33.10 4.73 -6.75
N GLN A 390 32.83 5.93 -7.30
CA GLN A 390 33.82 6.78 -7.98
C GLN A 390 34.73 7.57 -7.02
N ARG A 391 34.89 7.12 -5.77
CA ARG A 391 35.72 7.79 -4.76
C ARG A 391 36.88 6.87 -4.36
N GLY A 392 38.09 7.42 -4.34
CA GLY A 392 39.32 6.69 -4.05
C GLY A 392 40.33 6.82 -5.19
N SER A 393 41.36 5.98 -5.19
CA SER A 393 42.28 5.88 -6.32
C SER A 393 41.56 5.34 -7.56
N SER A 394 42.08 5.65 -8.76
CA SER A 394 41.51 5.16 -10.03
C SER A 394 41.47 3.63 -10.09
N THR A 395 42.47 2.96 -9.51
CA THR A 395 42.53 1.49 -9.41
C THR A 395 41.40 0.93 -8.55
N GLU A 396 41.20 1.47 -7.33
CA GLU A 396 40.13 1.00 -6.44
C GLU A 396 38.72 1.31 -6.99
N ALA A 397 38.56 2.46 -7.63
CA ALA A 397 37.29 2.82 -8.28
C ALA A 397 37.00 1.90 -9.47
N ALA A 398 38.00 1.62 -10.32
CA ALA A 398 37.86 0.71 -11.46
C ALA A 398 37.56 -0.72 -11.01
N GLU A 399 38.28 -1.24 -10.01
CA GLU A 399 38.07 -2.58 -9.45
C GLU A 399 36.65 -2.73 -8.90
N ARG A 400 36.19 -1.77 -8.08
CA ARG A 400 34.83 -1.78 -7.53
C ARG A 400 33.75 -1.70 -8.62
N LEU A 401 33.92 -0.83 -9.61
CA LEU A 401 32.98 -0.69 -10.72
C LEU A 401 32.90 -1.98 -11.56
N LEU A 402 34.05 -2.55 -11.94
CA LEU A 402 34.09 -3.75 -12.78
C LEU A 402 33.54 -4.98 -12.04
N MET A 403 33.92 -5.18 -10.78
CA MET A 403 33.40 -6.32 -9.99
C MET A 403 31.90 -6.19 -9.73
N GLY A 404 31.41 -5.00 -9.35
CA GLY A 404 29.99 -4.81 -9.11
C GLY A 404 29.14 -4.93 -10.38
N LEU A 405 29.63 -4.44 -11.52
CA LEU A 405 28.96 -4.63 -12.81
C LEU A 405 28.95 -6.11 -13.20
N GLY A 406 30.08 -6.81 -13.05
CA GLY A 406 30.17 -8.24 -13.31
C GLY A 406 29.16 -9.05 -12.48
N TYR A 407 29.11 -8.79 -11.16
CA TYR A 407 28.15 -9.44 -10.27
C TYR A 407 26.69 -9.14 -10.65
N SER A 408 26.37 -7.88 -10.97
CA SER A 408 25.01 -7.48 -11.38
C SER A 408 24.58 -8.17 -12.67
N ILE A 409 25.49 -8.29 -13.65
CA ILE A 409 25.24 -9.01 -14.90
C ILE A 409 24.93 -10.48 -14.62
N THR A 410 25.71 -11.14 -13.77
CA THR A 410 25.46 -12.55 -13.40
C THR A 410 24.08 -12.75 -12.79
N ARG A 411 23.65 -11.85 -11.90
CA ARG A 411 22.32 -11.91 -11.28
C ARG A 411 21.19 -11.69 -12.28
N LEU A 412 21.34 -10.73 -13.19
CA LEU A 412 20.35 -10.51 -14.26
C LEU A 412 20.27 -11.69 -15.22
N GLN A 413 21.39 -12.32 -15.57
CA GLN A 413 21.40 -13.53 -16.40
C GLN A 413 20.69 -14.70 -15.71
N GLU A 414 20.90 -14.85 -14.41
CA GLU A 414 20.22 -15.86 -13.60
C GLU A 414 18.71 -15.59 -13.53
N ALA A 415 18.29 -14.33 -13.34
CA ALA A 415 16.87 -13.95 -13.35
C ALA A 415 16.22 -14.24 -14.72
N VAL A 416 16.91 -13.93 -15.82
CA VAL A 416 16.43 -14.22 -17.18
C VAL A 416 16.23 -15.72 -17.38
N ARG A 417 17.13 -16.56 -16.86
CA ARG A 417 16.98 -18.02 -16.93
C ARG A 417 15.73 -18.48 -16.17
N GLU A 418 15.57 -18.10 -14.91
CA GLU A 418 14.43 -18.52 -14.09
C GLU A 418 13.09 -18.03 -14.66
N VAL A 419 13.05 -16.81 -15.21
CA VAL A 419 11.86 -16.27 -15.91
C VAL A 419 11.56 -17.07 -17.17
N ALA A 420 12.57 -17.41 -17.97
CA ALA A 420 12.38 -18.17 -19.20
C ALA A 420 11.86 -19.60 -18.92
N GLU A 421 12.41 -20.27 -17.90
CA GLU A 421 11.93 -21.58 -17.44
C GLU A 421 10.48 -21.50 -16.96
N ALA A 422 10.17 -20.55 -16.09
CA ALA A 422 8.82 -20.32 -15.59
C ALA A 422 7.80 -20.02 -16.70
N ALA A 423 8.17 -19.22 -17.70
CA ALA A 423 7.30 -18.90 -18.83
C ALA A 423 7.00 -20.15 -19.67
N VAL A 424 8.01 -20.99 -19.92
CA VAL A 424 7.83 -22.25 -20.63
C VAL A 424 6.94 -23.23 -19.85
N GLU A 425 7.18 -23.38 -18.55
CA GLU A 425 6.34 -24.21 -17.65
C GLU A 425 4.88 -23.74 -17.60
N ALA A 426 4.67 -22.42 -17.68
CA ALA A 426 3.35 -21.80 -17.78
C ALA A 426 2.69 -21.93 -19.16
N GLY A 427 3.32 -22.63 -20.12
CA GLY A 427 2.77 -22.91 -21.44
C GLY A 427 3.03 -21.81 -22.50
N VAL A 428 3.94 -20.86 -22.23
CA VAL A 428 4.36 -19.87 -23.24
C VAL A 428 5.23 -20.54 -24.30
N ARG A 429 5.00 -20.21 -25.57
CA ARG A 429 5.74 -20.80 -26.70
C ARG A 429 7.22 -20.40 -26.62
N HIS A 430 8.12 -21.36 -26.82
CA HIS A 430 9.57 -21.13 -26.75
C HIS A 430 10.06 -20.05 -27.72
N GLY A 431 9.42 -19.93 -28.90
CA GLY A 431 9.75 -18.90 -29.88
C GLY A 431 9.48 -17.48 -29.37
N ASP A 432 8.42 -17.29 -28.59
CA ASP A 432 8.08 -15.99 -27.99
C ASP A 432 9.06 -15.66 -26.86
N VAL A 433 9.37 -16.65 -25.99
CA VAL A 433 10.35 -16.50 -24.91
C VAL A 433 11.74 -16.15 -25.45
N ALA A 434 12.20 -16.81 -26.51
CA ALA A 434 13.49 -16.54 -27.14
C ALA A 434 13.55 -15.11 -27.69
N ALA A 435 12.50 -14.68 -28.38
CA ALA A 435 12.40 -13.33 -28.93
C ALA A 435 12.42 -12.25 -27.84
N TRP A 436 11.68 -12.44 -26.73
CA TRP A 436 11.66 -11.47 -25.63
C TRP A 436 12.97 -11.42 -24.85
N ALA A 437 13.64 -12.55 -24.67
CA ALA A 437 14.93 -12.63 -23.98
C ALA A 437 16.10 -12.13 -24.86
N GLY A 438 15.86 -11.82 -26.14
CA GLY A 438 16.93 -11.48 -27.08
C GLY A 438 17.89 -12.66 -27.33
N LEU A 439 17.42 -13.89 -27.14
CA LEU A 439 18.20 -15.11 -27.31
C LEU A 439 17.82 -15.80 -28.62
N SER A 440 18.78 -16.46 -29.27
CA SER A 440 18.44 -17.39 -30.34
C SER A 440 17.73 -18.63 -29.74
N PRO A 441 16.87 -19.35 -30.51
CA PRO A 441 16.22 -20.56 -30.01
C PRO A 441 17.20 -21.61 -29.46
N GLY A 442 18.38 -21.75 -30.08
CA GLY A 442 19.43 -22.64 -29.60
C GLY A 442 20.14 -22.14 -28.35
N ALA A 443 20.29 -20.81 -28.17
CA ALA A 443 20.81 -20.23 -26.94
C ALA A 443 19.81 -20.40 -25.79
N LEU A 444 18.51 -20.24 -26.05
CA LEU A 444 17.45 -20.52 -25.09
C LEU A 444 17.47 -21.99 -24.66
N ALA A 445 17.56 -22.95 -25.58
CA ALA A 445 17.66 -24.37 -25.25
C ALA A 445 18.88 -24.71 -24.36
N LYS A 446 20.00 -24.01 -24.58
CA LYS A 446 21.21 -24.15 -23.74
C LYS A 446 21.02 -23.54 -22.34
N VAL A 447 20.30 -22.42 -22.25
CA VAL A 447 19.95 -21.76 -20.99
C VAL A 447 18.96 -22.60 -20.16
N LEU A 448 18.01 -23.27 -20.81
CA LEU A 448 17.00 -24.15 -20.20
C LEU A 448 17.50 -25.59 -19.95
N GLY A 449 18.76 -25.91 -20.25
CA GLY A 449 19.34 -27.23 -20.03
C GLY A 449 18.81 -28.37 -20.93
N THR A 450 18.06 -28.07 -22.00
CA THR A 450 17.44 -29.10 -22.88
C THR A 450 18.35 -29.61 -24.00
N GLY A 451 19.59 -29.15 -24.07
CA GLY A 451 20.57 -29.55 -25.08
C GLY A 451 21.51 -30.67 -24.60
N GLY A 452 21.04 -31.92 -24.57
CA GLY A 452 21.90 -33.06 -24.22
C GLY A 452 21.23 -34.43 -24.27
N GLY A 453 20.61 -34.81 -25.39
CA GLY A 453 19.96 -36.12 -25.48
C GLY A 453 19.44 -36.50 -26.87
N ALA A 454 20.30 -36.48 -27.89
CA ALA A 454 20.03 -37.20 -29.13
C ALA A 454 21.37 -37.61 -29.75
N GLY A 455 21.72 -38.89 -29.59
CA GLY A 455 22.97 -39.45 -30.09
C GLY A 455 23.15 -40.92 -29.75
N ARG A 456 22.27 -41.78 -30.26
CA ARG A 456 22.63 -43.05 -30.89
C ARG A 456 21.69 -43.30 -32.06
#